data_AF-A0A3C1NLK0-F1
#
_entry.id   AF-A0A3C1NLK0-F1
#
_cell.length_a   1.000
_cell.length_b   1.000
_cell.length_c   1.000
_cell.angle_alpha   90.00
_cell.angle_beta   90.00
_cell.angle_gamma   90.00
#
_symmetry.space_group_name_H-M   'P 1'
#
loop_
_entity.id
_entity.type
_entity.pdbx_description
1 polymer ?
#
loop_
_entity_poly.entity_id
_entity_poly.type
_entity_poly.pdbx_seq_one_letter_code
_entity_poly.pdbx_strand_id
1 'polypeptide(L)' 'MMKWVFAWICACLLTINPAGAQEIIEQPEAGFLTRVPFRQFSGGIMIIRATVDHVKDSLNFILDTGSG' A
#
# COMPACT_ATOMS: atom_id res chain seq x y z
N MET A 1 -19.20 17.45 43.25
CA MET A 1 -17.95 16.79 43.69
C MET A 1 -17.70 15.45 42.99
N MET A 2 -18.60 14.46 43.08
CA MET A 2 -18.41 13.10 42.56
C MET A 2 -17.96 13.01 41.07
N LYS A 3 -18.54 13.86 40.22
CA LYS A 3 -18.26 13.92 38.76
C LYS A 3 -16.82 14.33 38.43
N TRP A 4 -16.20 15.18 39.26
CA TRP A 4 -14.81 15.60 39.08
C TRP A 4 -13.84 14.51 39.54
N VAL A 5 -14.16 13.82 40.63
CA VAL A 5 -13.37 12.67 41.10
C VAL A 5 -13.33 11.57 40.03
N PHE A 6 -14.47 11.26 39.40
CA PHE A 6 -14.53 10.29 38.32
C PHE A 6 -13.68 10.72 37.10
N ALA A 7 -13.75 12.00 36.71
CA ALA A 7 -12.93 12.54 35.63
C ALA A 7 -11.43 12.43 35.92
N TRP A 8 -11.00 12.70 37.16
CA TRP A 8 -9.61 12.55 37.58
C TRP A 8 -9.13 11.10 37.56
N ILE A 9 -9.97 10.15 37.99
CA ILE A 9 -9.66 8.71 37.90
C ILE A 9 -9.47 8.28 36.44
N CYS A 10 -10.37 8.68 35.54
CA CYS A 10 -10.25 8.37 34.12
C CYS A 10 -8.99 8.98 33.49
N ALA A 11 -8.65 10.23 33.83
CA ALA A 11 -7.44 10.88 33.35
C ALA A 11 -6.18 10.16 33.86
N CYS A 12 -6.14 9.75 35.12
CA CYS A 12 -5.04 8.96 35.66
C CYS A 12 -4.90 7.62 34.94
N LEU A 13 -6.00 6.88 34.74
CA LEU A 13 -6.00 5.58 34.05
C LEU A 13 -5.51 5.66 32.59
N LEU A 14 -5.73 6.78 31.91
CA LEU A 14 -5.26 7.02 30.53
C LEU A 14 -3.74 7.34 30.43
N THR A 15 -3.08 7.65 31.56
CA THR A 15 -1.64 8.00 31.58
C THR A 15 -0.73 6.85 32.02
N ILE A 16 -1.30 5.76 32.56
CA ILE A 16 -0.53 4.64 33.16
C ILE A 16 -0.03 3.64 32.11
N ASN A 17 -0.64 3.62 30.92
CA ASN A 17 -0.18 2.81 29.80
C ASN A 17 0.28 3.71 28.67
N PRO A 18 1.59 3.79 28.35
CA PRO A 18 2.01 4.40 27.11
C PRO A 18 1.35 3.61 25.97
N ALA A 19 0.46 4.25 25.22
CA ALA A 19 0.00 3.68 23.96
C ALA A 19 1.24 3.46 23.09
N GLY A 20 1.56 2.20 22.79
CA GLY A 20 2.66 1.87 21.89
C GLY A 20 2.41 2.58 20.56
N ALA A 21 3.32 3.45 20.16
CA ALA A 21 3.31 3.96 18.80
C ALA A 21 3.62 2.79 17.85
N GLN A 22 3.10 2.87 16.63
CA GLN A 22 3.48 1.92 15.58
C GLN A 22 5.00 1.99 15.40
N GLU A 23 5.66 0.84 15.39
CA GLU A 23 7.08 0.74 15.07
C GLU A 23 7.33 1.32 13.66
N ILE A 24 8.31 2.22 13.57
CA ILE A 24 8.80 2.70 12.28
C ILE A 24 9.86 1.70 11.82
N ILE A 25 9.50 0.88 10.84
CA ILE A 25 10.46 0.04 10.14
C ILE A 25 11.05 0.91 9.02
N GLU A 26 12.32 1.25 9.12
CA GLU A 26 13.03 1.94 8.03
C GLU A 26 13.00 1.06 6.78
N GLN A 27 12.23 1.50 5.79
CA GLN A 27 12.23 0.85 4.49
C GLN A 27 13.47 1.33 3.72
N PRO A 28 14.23 0.43 3.09
CA PRO A 28 15.32 0.84 2.22
C PRO A 28 14.77 1.73 1.10
N GLU A 29 15.61 2.64 0.61
CA GLU A 29 15.24 3.47 -0.54
C GLU A 29 14.85 2.57 -1.73
N ALA A 30 13.68 2.85 -2.31
CA ALA A 30 13.19 2.08 -3.43
C ALA A 30 14.12 2.25 -4.65
N GLY A 31 14.72 1.15 -5.09
CA GLY A 31 15.54 1.13 -6.30
C GLY A 31 14.70 1.02 -7.58
N PHE A 32 15.20 1.57 -8.68
CA PHE A 32 14.64 1.33 -10.01
C PHE A 32 14.89 -0.12 -10.43
N LEU A 33 13.82 -0.90 -10.64
CA LEU A 33 13.92 -2.28 -11.11
C LEU A 33 13.90 -2.38 -12.64
N THR A 34 12.86 -1.80 -13.26
CA THR A 34 12.66 -1.91 -14.71
C THR A 34 11.69 -0.86 -15.23
N ARG A 35 11.67 -0.69 -16.55
CA ARG A 35 10.66 0.07 -17.29
C ARG A 35 10.17 -0.77 -18.44
N VAL A 36 8.86 -0.98 -18.50
CA VAL A 36 8.22 -1.74 -19.58
C VAL A 36 7.48 -0.76 -20.50
N PRO A 37 7.71 -0.79 -21.82
CA PRO A 37 6.95 0.02 -22.74
C PRO A 37 5.51 -0.48 -22.82
N PHE A 38 4.55 0.45 -22.89
CA PHE A 38 3.15 0.14 -23.12
C PHE A 38 2.59 1.01 -24.25
N ARG A 39 1.47 0.58 -24.84
CA ARG A 39 0.70 1.35 -25.80
C ARG A 39 -0.68 1.64 -25.23
N GLN A 40 -1.17 2.85 -25.44
CA GLN A 40 -2.53 3.23 -25.05
C GLN A 40 -3.44 3.25 -26.27
N PHE A 41 -4.62 2.65 -26.14
CA PHE A 41 -5.70 2.69 -27.11
C PHE A 41 -6.84 3.59 -26.63
N SER A 42 -7.86 3.78 -27.47
CA SER A 42 -9.06 4.51 -27.10
C SER A 42 -9.73 3.93 -25.85
N GLY A 43 -10.41 4.78 -25.09
CA GLY A 43 -11.02 4.38 -23.82
C GLY A 43 -10.03 4.09 -22.70
N GLY A 44 -8.75 4.44 -22.86
CA GLY A 44 -7.73 4.30 -21.81
C GLY A 44 -7.14 2.91 -21.67
N ILE A 45 -7.44 1.98 -22.59
CA ILE A 45 -6.92 0.62 -22.56
C ILE A 45 -5.40 0.66 -22.77
N MET A 46 -4.64 0.20 -21.77
CA MET A 46 -3.18 0.10 -21.81
C MET A 46 -2.76 -1.33 -22.11
N ILE A 47 -1.91 -1.51 -23.11
CA ILE A 47 -1.41 -2.82 -23.54
C ILE A 47 0.10 -2.91 -23.30
N ILE A 48 0.53 -4.00 -22.65
CA ILE A 48 1.93 -4.43 -22.57
C ILE A 48 2.13 -5.69 -23.40
N ARG A 49 3.35 -5.90 -23.90
CA ARG A 49 3.76 -7.15 -24.56
C ARG A 49 4.71 -7.91 -23.65
N ALA A 50 4.37 -9.16 -23.34
CA ALA A 50 5.15 -10.04 -22.48
C ALA A 50 5.08 -11.50 -22.95
N THR A 51 5.99 -12.33 -22.45
CA THR A 51 5.98 -13.79 -22.63
C THR A 51 5.31 -14.45 -21.42
N VAL A 52 4.83 -15.69 -21.60
CA VAL A 52 4.33 -16.53 -20.50
C VAL A 52 5.24 -17.73 -20.37
N ASP A 53 5.75 -17.96 -19.17
CA ASP A 53 6.68 -19.05 -18.84
C ASP A 53 7.87 -19.13 -19.82
N HIS A 54 7.98 -20.24 -20.54
CA HIS A 54 9.04 -20.53 -21.49
C HIS A 54 8.60 -20.35 -22.95
N VAL A 55 7.39 -19.83 -23.18
CA VAL A 55 6.87 -19.55 -24.52
C VAL A 55 7.54 -18.29 -25.05
N LYS A 56 8.30 -18.44 -26.15
CA LYS A 56 9.06 -17.32 -26.75
C LYS A 56 8.18 -16.29 -27.46
N ASP A 57 6.97 -16.69 -27.83
CA ASP A 57 6.02 -15.78 -28.46
C ASP A 57 5.47 -14.79 -27.42
N SER A 58 5.42 -13.52 -27.83
CA SER A 58 4.84 -12.47 -27.00
C SER A 58 3.34 -12.36 -27.21
N LEU A 59 2.61 -12.17 -26.11
CA LEU A 59 1.17 -11.89 -26.10
C LEU A 59 0.93 -10.44 -25.69
N ASN A 60 -0.26 -9.92 -26.02
CA ASN A 60 -0.73 -8.63 -25.55
C ASN A 60 -1.52 -8.81 -24.26
N PHE A 61 -1.16 -8.09 -23.21
CA PHE A 61 -1.88 -8.07 -21.94
C PHE A 61 -2.44 -6.68 -21.68
N ILE A 62 -3.67 -6.63 -21.18
CA ILE A 62 -4.25 -5.41 -20.63
C ILE A 62 -3.57 -5.15 -19.29
N LEU A 63 -3.02 -3.96 -19.11
CA LEU A 63 -2.52 -3.50 -17.82
C LEU A 63 -3.72 -2.98 -17.01
N ASP A 64 -4.25 -3.83 -16.13
CA ASP A 64 -5.39 -3.53 -15.27
C ASP A 64 -4.94 -3.32 -13.83
N THR A 65 -5.22 -2.14 -13.27
CA THR A 65 -4.93 -1.79 -11.87
C THR A 65 -6.14 -1.90 -10.96
N GLY A 66 -7.32 -2.18 -11.51
CA GLY A 66 -8.60 -2.29 -10.81
C GLY A 66 -9.07 -3.73 -10.62
N SER A 67 -8.46 -4.70 -11.31
CA SER A 67 -8.70 -6.13 -11.12
C SER A 67 -7.79 -6.72 -10.03
N GLY A 68 -8.36 -7.43 -9.07
CA GLY A 68 -7.66 -8.21 -8.05
C GLY A 68 -8.52 -9.38 -7.60
#